data_AF-A0A0F9EF74-F1
#
_entry.id   AF-A0A0F9EF74-F1
#
_cell.length_a   1.000
_cell.length_b   1.000
_cell.length_c   1.000
_cell.angle_alpha   90.00
_cell.angle_beta   90.00
_cell.angle_gamma   90.00
#
_symmetry.space_group_name_H-M   'P 1'
#
loop_
_entity.id
_entity.type
_entity.pdbx_description
1 polymer ?
#
loop_
_entity_poly.entity_id
_entity_poly.type
_entity_poly.pdbx_seq_one_letter_code
_entity_poly.pdbx_strand_id
1 'polypeptide(L)' 'MERFIKGDVVIVPFPFSDLTQSKRRPALVISNLKGNDIILCQITSQNIFDGYSI' A
#
# COMPACT_ATOMS: atom_id res chain seq x y z
N MET A 1 -6.28 7.04 -18.41
CA MET A 1 -6.07 6.53 -17.05
C MET A 1 -4.60 6.66 -16.75
N GLU A 2 -4.25 7.28 -15.62
CA GLU A 2 -2.87 7.40 -15.17
C GLU A 2 -2.30 6.00 -14.88
N ARG A 3 -1.01 5.81 -15.16
CA ARG A 3 -0.32 4.53 -14.97
C ARG A 3 0.34 4.56 -13.59
N PHE A 4 0.21 3.49 -12.81
CA PHE A 4 0.96 3.35 -11.56
C PHE A 4 2.45 3.16 -11.88
N ILE A 5 3.30 4.09 -11.45
CA ILE A 5 4.74 4.04 -11.67
C ILE A 5 5.44 3.65 -10.37
N LYS A 6 6.46 2.80 -10.44
CA LYS A 6 7.31 2.48 -9.30
C LYS A 6 7.83 3.78 -8.66
N GLY A 7 7.61 3.93 -7.36
CA GLY A 7 7.96 5.13 -6.59
C GLY A 7 6.79 6.07 -6.31
N ASP A 8 5.65 5.90 -7.00
CA ASP A 8 4.45 6.69 -6.71
C ASP A 8 3.86 6.31 -5.35
N VAL A 9 3.29 7.31 -4.65
CA VAL A 9 2.45 7.08 -3.47
C VAL A 9 1.00 7.17 -3.89
N VAL A 10 0.26 6.09 -3.68
CA VAL A 10 -1.16 5.97 -4.01
C VAL A 10 -2.01 5.78 -2.76
N ILE A 11 -3.29 6.14 -2.83
CA ILE A 11 -4.26 5.88 -1.77
C ILE A 11 -5.10 4.66 -2.15
N VAL A 12 -5.09 3.64 -1.32
CA VAL A 12 -5.86 2.40 -1.54
C VAL A 12 -6.82 2.12 -0.37
N PRO A 13 -7.99 1.50 -0.61
CA PRO A 13 -8.81 0.96 0.47
C PRO A 13 -8.09 -0.27 1.06
N PHE A 14 -7.78 -0.21 2.35
CA PHE A 14 -7.19 -1.33 3.09
C PHE A 14 -8.21 -1.87 4.09
N PRO A 15 -8.59 -3.15 4.01
CA PRO A 15 -9.59 -3.72 4.89
C PRO A 15 -9.05 -3.86 6.32
N PHE A 16 -9.94 -3.81 7.30
CA PHE A 16 -9.62 -4.34 8.62
C PHE A 16 -9.50 -5.87 8.59
N SER A 17 -8.83 -6.44 9.60
CA SER A 17 -8.62 -7.89 9.70
C SER A 17 -9.93 -8.68 9.77
N ASP A 18 -11.01 -8.06 10.25
CA ASP A 18 -12.36 -8.63 10.33
C ASP A 18 -13.20 -8.39 9.06
N LEU A 19 -12.64 -7.70 8.06
CA LEU A 19 -13.27 -7.34 6.78
C LEU A 19 -14.55 -6.50 6.90
N THR A 20 -14.87 -5.96 8.08
CA THR A 20 -16.13 -5.22 8.31
C THR A 20 -16.14 -3.85 7.63
N GLN A 21 -14.97 -3.25 7.48
CA GLN A 21 -14.79 -1.93 6.86
C GLN A 21 -13.40 -1.82 6.25
N SER A 22 -13.23 -0.84 5.35
CA SER A 22 -11.92 -0.44 4.84
C SER A 22 -11.58 0.99 5.22
N LYS A 23 -10.29 1.25 5.44
CA LYS A 23 -9.72 2.59 5.61
C LYS A 23 -8.87 2.94 4.40
N ARG A 24 -8.87 4.20 3.99
CA ARG A 24 -7.93 4.70 2.98
C ARG A 24 -6.53 4.76 3.59
N ARG A 25 -5.56 4.08 3.00
CA ARG A 25 -4.16 4.09 3.45
C ARG A 25 -3.22 4.44 2.30
N PRO A 26 -2.17 5.25 2.56
CA PRO A 26 -1.11 5.45 1.60
C PRO A 26 -0.29 4.18 1.41
N ALA A 27 0.15 3.93 0.18
CA ALA A 27 1.05 2.85 -0.16
C ALA A 27 2.00 3.27 -1.28
N LEU A 28 3.25 2.81 -1.20
CA LEU A 28 4.27 3.01 -2.21
C LEU A 28 4.17 1.94 -3.30
N VAL A 29 4.18 2.33 -4.57
CA VAL A 29 4.22 1.39 -5.71
C VAL A 29 5.62 0.79 -5.83
N ILE A 30 5.73 -0.53 -5.67
CA ILE A 30 7.00 -1.27 -5.72
C ILE A 30 7.28 -1.86 -7.10
N SER A 31 6.25 -2.47 -7.71
CA SER A 31 6.37 -3.08 -9.04
C SER A 31 5.00 -3.23 -9.71
N ASN A 32 4.97 -3.07 -11.02
CA ASN A 32 3.85 -3.52 -11.85
C ASN A 32 4.02 -5.00 -12.16
N LEU A 33 2.93 -5.75 -12.16
CA LEU A 33 2.89 -7.14 -12.62
C LEU A 33 2.27 -7.20 -14.02
N LYS A 34 2.23 -8.40 -14.61
CA LYS A 34 1.48 -8.60 -15.86
C LYS A 34 -0.01 -8.41 -15.60
N GLY A 35 -0.71 -7.69 -16.49
CA GLY A 35 -2.12 -7.36 -16.31
C GLY A 35 -2.34 -6.10 -15.47
N ASN A 36 -3.34 -6.14 -14.59
CA ASN A 36 -3.76 -4.99 -13.78
C ASN A 36 -3.25 -5.04 -12.33
N ASP A 37 -2.41 -6.04 -12.01
CA ASP A 37 -1.91 -6.25 -10.66
C ASP A 37 -0.65 -5.41 -10.40
N ILE A 38 -0.52 -4.92 -9.17
CA ILE A 38 0.63 -4.16 -8.69
C ILE A 38 1.04 -4.63 -7.29
N ILE A 39 2.34 -4.61 -7.02
CA ILE A 39 2.89 -4.82 -5.68
C ILE A 39 3.04 -3.46 -5.00
N LEU A 40 2.49 -3.35 -3.79
CA LEU A 40 2.50 -2.15 -2.98
C LEU A 40 3.21 -2.40 -1.64
N CYS A 41 3.83 -1.36 -1.07
CA CYS A 41 4.31 -1.33 0.31
C CYS A 41 3.45 -0.36 1.12
N GLN A 42 2.83 -0.83 2.20
CA GLN A 42 1.96 0.00 3.04
C GLN A 42 2.78 1.05 3.80
N ILE A 43 2.22 2.26 3.90
CA ILE A 43 2.74 3.33 4.77
C ILE A 43 1.78 3.49 5.95
N THR A 44 2.31 3.59 7.17
CA THR A 44 1.55 3.78 8.40
C THR A 44 2.16 4.91 9.23
N SER A 45 1.32 5.68 9.93
CA SER A 45 1.77 6.67 10.91
C SER A 45 2.05 6.05 12.28
N GLN A 46 1.72 4.77 12.47
CA GLN A 46 1.96 4.05 13.71
C GLN A 46 3.40 3.53 13.70
N ASN A 47 4.22 4.04 14.62
CA ASN A 47 5.58 3.55 14.79
C ASN A 47 5.55 2.11 15.34
N ILE A 48 6.32 1.24 14.70
CA ILE A 48 6.64 -0.11 15.16
C ILE A 48 8.12 -0.08 15.55
N PHE A 49 8.51 -0.84 16.57
CA PHE A 49 9.89 -0.94 17.04
C PHE A 49 10.34 -2.39 16.93
N ASP A 50 10.63 -2.82 15.72
CA ASP A 50 11.22 -4.12 15.40
C ASP A 50 12.48 -3.96 14.53
N GLY A 51 13.14 -5.07 14.19
CA GLY A 51 14.36 -5.06 13.38
C GLY A 51 14.17 -4.65 11.91
N TYR A 52 12.92 -4.43 11.47
CA TYR A 52 12.58 -4.03 10.10
C TYR A 52 12.01 -2.60 10.03
N SER A 53 11.87 -1.94 11.19
CA SER A 53 11.35 -0.59 11.30
C SER A 53 12.34 0.42 10.71
N ILE A 54 11.84 1.37 9.92
CA ILE A 54 12.61 2.44 9.24
C ILE A 54 12.40 3.77 9.96
#